data_AF-A0A941X2A0-F1
#
_entry.id   AF-A0A941X2A0-F1
#
_cell.length_a   1.000
_cell.length_b   1.000
_cell.length_c   1.000
_cell.angle_alpha   90.00
_cell.angle_beta   90.00
_cell.angle_gamma   90.00
#
_symmetry.space_group_name_H-M   'P 1'
#
loop_
_entity.id
_entity.type
_entity.pdbx_description
1 polymer ?
#
loop_
_entity_poly.entity_id
_entity_poly.type
_entity_poly.pdbx_seq_one_letter_code
_entity_poly.pdbx_strand_id
1 'polypeptide(L)'
;MALSLTVIPSVLLAQKSATEHTIRANEAVKTELNFNDRQDYEDANRGFIASIDGNAVLDKEGKVSYSVEEWDFLKSNTPQTANPSLWRQSQLNRINGLFEVIPDKLYQVRGFDIANMTFIRSDNGWIIIDVTTTDAAAKAGYDLIKKHVADLPVQGVIFTHPHCD
;
A
#
# COMPACT_ATOMS: atom_id res chain seq x y z
N MET A 1 -52.51 3.91 6.43
CA MET A 1 -51.44 4.69 5.77
C MET A 1 -50.54 3.71 5.05
N ALA A 2 -50.62 3.64 3.72
CA ALA A 2 -49.68 2.87 2.93
C ALA A 2 -48.39 3.70 2.79
N LEU A 3 -47.28 3.23 3.35
CA LEU A 3 -45.97 3.79 3.02
C LEU A 3 -45.67 3.43 1.56
N SER A 4 -45.70 4.43 0.69
CA SER A 4 -45.16 4.32 -0.66
C SER A 4 -43.64 4.17 -0.54
N LEU A 5 -43.12 2.99 -0.87
CA LEU A 5 -41.69 2.81 -1.12
C LEU A 5 -41.34 3.65 -2.36
N THR A 6 -40.69 4.79 -2.13
CA THR A 6 -40.12 5.56 -3.23
C THR A 6 -38.85 4.84 -3.67
N VAL A 7 -38.91 4.15 -4.80
CA VAL A 7 -37.73 3.55 -5.44
C VAL A 7 -36.92 4.68 -6.04
N ILE A 8 -35.82 5.08 -5.38
CA ILE A 8 -34.85 6.00 -5.97
C ILE A 8 -34.10 5.22 -7.06
N PRO A 9 -34.12 5.66 -8.33
CA PRO A 9 -33.37 4.99 -9.39
C PRO A 9 -31.87 4.99 -9.07
N SER A 10 -31.22 3.83 -9.18
CA SER A 10 -29.78 3.64 -8.97
C SER A 10 -28.89 4.60 -9.77
N VAL A 11 -29.40 5.15 -10.87
CA VAL A 11 -28.73 6.16 -11.71
C VAL A 11 -28.45 7.47 -10.97
N LEU A 12 -29.25 7.83 -9.95
CA LEU A 12 -28.99 9.02 -9.14
C LEU A 12 -27.80 8.86 -8.17
N LEU A 13 -27.43 7.61 -7.88
CA LEU A 13 -26.32 7.23 -6.99
C LEU A 13 -25.06 6.81 -7.77
N ALA A 14 -25.13 6.75 -9.10
CA ALA A 14 -24.00 6.38 -9.94
C ALA A 14 -22.93 7.50 -9.96
N GLN A 15 -21.66 7.09 -9.95
CA GLN A 15 -20.55 8.01 -10.09
C GLN A 15 -20.66 8.80 -11.41
N LYS A 16 -20.60 10.13 -11.31
CA LYS A 16 -20.68 11.04 -12.45
C LYS A 16 -19.29 11.29 -13.03
N SER A 17 -19.23 11.61 -14.31
CA SER A 17 -18.01 12.11 -14.96
C SER A 17 -17.51 13.40 -14.30
N ALA A 18 -16.21 13.66 -14.39
CA ALA A 18 -15.64 14.93 -13.94
C ALA A 18 -16.25 16.10 -14.73
N THR A 19 -16.62 17.16 -14.02
CA THR A 19 -17.11 18.39 -14.66
C THR A 19 -15.96 19.11 -15.37
N GLU A 20 -16.28 20.03 -16.29
CA GLU A 20 -15.27 20.89 -16.92
C GLU A 20 -14.45 21.68 -15.89
N HIS A 21 -15.05 22.09 -14.78
CA HIS A 21 -14.36 22.77 -13.69
C HIS A 21 -13.33 21.85 -13.02
N THR A 22 -13.71 20.60 -12.75
CA THR A 22 -12.80 19.58 -12.18
C THR A 22 -11.67 19.25 -13.14
N ILE A 23 -11.96 19.07 -14.43
CA ILE A 23 -10.95 18.79 -15.45
C ILE A 23 -9.94 19.94 -15.51
N ARG A 24 -10.41 21.19 -15.56
CA ARG A 24 -9.53 22.38 -15.56
C ARG A 24 -8.66 22.46 -14.32
N ALA A 25 -9.21 22.17 -13.14
CA ALA A 25 -8.45 22.14 -11.89
C ALA A 25 -7.35 21.05 -11.91
N ASN A 26 -7.65 19.86 -12.41
CA ASN A 26 -6.68 18.78 -12.53
C ASN A 26 -5.58 19.09 -13.57
N GLU A 27 -5.92 19.71 -14.70
CA GLU A 27 -4.91 20.15 -15.68
C GLU A 27 -3.99 21.25 -15.12
N ALA A 28 -4.51 22.18 -14.31
CA ALA A 28 -3.69 23.20 -13.67
C ALA A 28 -2.59 22.58 -12.78
N VAL A 29 -2.90 21.54 -12.01
CA VAL A 29 -1.92 20.83 -11.17
C VAL A 29 -0.77 20.26 -12.00
N LYS A 30 -1.04 19.76 -13.21
CA LYS A 30 0.01 19.25 -14.13
C LYS A 30 1.00 20.34 -14.57
N THR A 31 0.57 21.60 -14.56
CA THR A 31 1.42 22.74 -14.92
C THR A 31 2.15 23.35 -13.72
N GLU A 32 1.64 23.15 -12.51
CA GLU A 32 2.21 23.71 -11.27
C GLU A 32 3.29 22.82 -10.64
N LEU A 33 3.24 21.51 -10.88
CA LEU A 33 4.16 20.53 -10.29
C LEU A 33 5.08 19.89 -11.34
N ASN A 34 6.27 19.48 -10.90
CA ASN A 34 7.25 18.82 -11.77
C ASN A 34 6.98 17.31 -11.90
N PHE A 35 6.08 16.92 -12.80
CA PHE A 35 5.81 15.50 -13.08
C PHE A 35 6.93 14.77 -13.86
N ASN A 36 7.93 15.51 -14.37
CA ASN A 36 9.10 14.92 -15.01
C ASN A 36 10.11 14.41 -13.97
N ASP A 37 10.03 14.84 -12.72
CA ASP A 37 10.80 14.25 -11.63
C ASP A 37 10.21 12.88 -11.23
N ARG A 38 10.99 11.85 -11.54
CA ARG A 38 10.62 10.45 -11.33
C ARG A 38 11.50 9.76 -10.29
N GLN A 39 12.30 10.48 -9.51
CA GLN A 39 13.20 9.88 -8.51
C GLN A 39 12.45 8.97 -7.53
N ASP A 40 11.28 9.38 -7.06
CA ASP A 40 10.48 8.58 -6.13
C ASP A 40 10.11 7.19 -6.69
N TYR A 41 9.96 7.05 -8.01
CA TYR A 41 9.69 5.74 -8.60
C TYR A 41 10.93 4.84 -8.55
N GLU A 42 12.12 5.40 -8.72
CA GLU A 42 13.37 4.66 -8.57
C GLU A 42 13.58 4.25 -7.11
N ASP A 43 13.41 5.20 -6.18
CA ASP A 43 13.56 4.97 -4.74
C ASP A 43 12.55 3.96 -4.20
N ALA A 44 11.29 4.04 -4.65
CA ALA A 44 10.25 3.09 -4.27
C ALA A 44 10.51 1.68 -4.84
N ASN A 45 11.26 1.50 -5.92
CA ASN A 45 11.60 0.17 -6.44
C ASN A 45 12.95 -0.35 -5.94
N ARG A 46 13.79 0.52 -5.39
CA ARG A 46 15.14 0.17 -4.96
C ARG A 46 15.12 -0.93 -3.89
N GLY A 47 15.97 -1.94 -4.09
CA GLY A 47 16.14 -3.04 -3.14
C GLY A 47 14.99 -4.05 -3.13
N PHE A 48 14.07 -4.04 -4.10
CA PHE A 48 12.99 -5.02 -4.18
C PHE A 48 13.55 -6.47 -4.20
N ILE A 49 13.00 -7.33 -3.34
CA ILE A 49 13.36 -8.75 -3.23
C ILE A 49 12.24 -9.62 -3.75
N ALA A 50 11.04 -9.48 -3.17
CA ALA A 50 9.88 -10.32 -3.48
C ALA A 50 8.59 -9.64 -3.00
N SER A 51 7.43 -10.10 -3.50
CA SER A 51 6.13 -9.82 -2.88
C SER A 51 5.39 -11.15 -2.64
N ILE A 52 4.19 -11.10 -2.08
CA ILE A 52 3.33 -12.28 -1.92
C ILE A 52 3.02 -12.92 -3.28
N ASP A 53 2.92 -14.25 -3.31
CA ASP A 53 2.64 -15.01 -4.54
C ASP A 53 1.18 -14.84 -5.03
N GLY A 54 0.30 -14.29 -4.19
CA GLY A 54 -1.12 -14.09 -4.46
C GLY A 54 -1.54 -12.61 -4.49
N ASN A 55 -2.85 -12.40 -4.58
CA ASN A 55 -3.45 -11.07 -4.82
C ASN A 55 -3.83 -10.32 -3.54
N ALA A 56 -3.68 -10.96 -2.37
CA ALA A 56 -4.08 -10.42 -1.09
C ALA A 56 -3.34 -11.07 0.08
N VAL A 57 -3.19 -10.31 1.17
CA VAL A 57 -2.90 -10.82 2.51
C VAL A 57 -4.18 -11.44 3.08
N LEU A 58 -4.09 -12.69 3.54
CA LEU A 58 -5.21 -13.43 4.09
C LEU A 58 -5.07 -13.60 5.60
N ASP A 59 -6.21 -13.55 6.31
CA ASP A 59 -6.28 -13.95 7.71
C ASP A 59 -6.25 -15.48 7.87
N LYS A 60 -6.26 -15.94 9.13
CA LYS A 60 -6.20 -17.38 9.47
C LYS A 60 -7.43 -18.16 9.01
N GLU A 61 -8.56 -17.49 8.76
CA GLU A 61 -9.77 -18.07 8.18
C GLU A 61 -9.78 -18.05 6.64
N GLY A 62 -8.74 -17.49 6.02
CA GLY A 62 -8.60 -17.35 4.56
C GLY A 62 -9.37 -16.17 3.97
N LYS A 63 -9.85 -15.22 4.78
CA LYS A 63 -10.49 -13.99 4.29
C LYS A 63 -9.44 -12.94 3.98
N VAL A 64 -9.78 -12.03 3.06
CA VAL A 64 -8.90 -10.90 2.68
C VAL A 64 -8.77 -9.93 3.85
N SER A 65 -7.56 -9.79 4.39
CA SER A 65 -7.20 -8.71 5.32
C SER A 65 -6.77 -7.45 4.56
N TYR A 66 -6.00 -7.62 3.49
CA TYR A 66 -5.57 -6.52 2.64
C TYR A 66 -5.40 -7.00 1.20
N SER A 67 -6.02 -6.31 0.24
CA SER A 67 -5.89 -6.63 -1.18
C SER A 67 -4.82 -5.79 -1.83
N VAL A 68 -3.84 -6.42 -2.48
CA VAL A 68 -2.85 -5.72 -3.32
C VAL A 68 -3.35 -5.57 -4.77
N GLU A 69 -4.26 -6.45 -5.21
CA GLU A 69 -4.86 -6.41 -6.54
C GLU A 69 -5.94 -5.33 -6.68
N GLU A 70 -6.67 -4.99 -5.61
CA GLU A 70 -7.70 -3.94 -5.64
C GLU A 70 -7.15 -2.59 -6.11
N TRP A 71 -5.84 -2.38 -6.01
CA TRP A 71 -5.14 -1.17 -6.43
C TRP A 71 -4.61 -1.22 -7.87
N ASP A 72 -4.83 -2.30 -8.62
CA ASP A 72 -4.29 -2.48 -9.97
C ASP A 72 -4.83 -1.49 -11.01
N PHE A 73 -5.97 -0.86 -10.74
CA PHE A 73 -6.47 0.25 -11.56
C PHE A 73 -5.47 1.41 -11.64
N LEU A 74 -4.59 1.57 -10.64
CA LEU A 74 -3.53 2.59 -10.62
C LEU A 74 -2.41 2.32 -11.64
N LYS A 75 -2.33 1.13 -12.23
CA LYS A 75 -1.41 0.85 -13.36
C LYS A 75 -1.78 1.66 -14.61
N SER A 76 -3.00 2.18 -14.68
CA SER A 76 -3.48 3.01 -15.78
C SER A 76 -3.09 4.49 -15.63
N ASN A 77 -3.33 5.28 -16.67
CA ASN A 77 -3.15 6.72 -16.65
C ASN A 77 -4.16 7.39 -15.70
N THR A 78 -3.78 8.54 -15.13
CA THR A 78 -4.66 9.32 -14.25
C THR A 78 -6.00 9.65 -14.93
N PRO A 79 -7.14 9.23 -14.37
CA PRO A 79 -8.45 9.60 -14.90
C PRO A 79 -8.77 11.07 -14.56
N GLN A 80 -9.65 11.68 -15.34
CA GLN A 80 -10.10 13.06 -15.10
C GLN A 80 -10.80 13.26 -13.74
N THR A 81 -11.26 12.18 -13.10
CA THR A 81 -11.90 12.16 -11.78
C THR A 81 -10.91 12.11 -10.62
N ALA A 82 -9.60 11.98 -10.87
CA ALA A 82 -8.57 11.97 -9.84
C ALA A 82 -7.57 13.12 -10.03
N ASN A 83 -7.13 13.70 -8.92
CA ASN A 83 -6.04 14.66 -8.93
C ASN A 83 -4.74 13.96 -9.40
N PRO A 84 -3.97 14.52 -10.35
CA PRO A 84 -2.79 13.85 -10.89
C PRO A 84 -1.64 13.69 -9.89
N SER A 85 -1.49 14.62 -8.93
CA SER A 85 -0.50 14.48 -7.86
C SER A 85 -0.88 13.34 -6.91
N LEU A 86 -2.16 13.26 -6.53
CA LEU A 86 -2.66 12.15 -5.71
C LEU A 86 -2.48 10.82 -6.44
N TRP A 87 -2.79 10.77 -7.74
CA TRP A 87 -2.61 9.56 -8.53
C TRP A 87 -1.16 9.09 -8.58
N ARG A 88 -0.21 10.01 -8.76
CA ARG A 88 1.23 9.71 -8.66
C ARG A 88 1.57 9.10 -7.29
N GLN A 89 1.10 9.72 -6.20
CA GLN A 89 1.33 9.20 -4.85
C GLN A 89 0.71 7.80 -4.65
N SER A 90 -0.51 7.59 -5.14
CA SER A 90 -1.18 6.28 -5.07
C SER A 90 -0.41 5.23 -5.87
N GLN A 91 0.12 5.57 -7.05
CA GLN A 91 0.97 4.67 -7.84
C GLN A 91 2.25 4.29 -7.10
N LEU A 92 2.88 5.25 -6.41
CA LEU A 92 4.06 5.00 -5.57
C LEU A 92 3.70 4.07 -4.40
N ASN A 93 2.62 4.36 -3.68
CA ASN A 93 2.16 3.55 -2.55
C ASN A 93 1.69 2.14 -2.96
N ARG A 94 1.32 1.93 -4.23
CA ARG A 94 0.99 0.59 -4.77
C ARG A 94 2.20 -0.34 -4.81
N ILE A 95 3.42 0.21 -4.85
CA ILE A 95 4.65 -0.58 -4.89
C ILE A 95 4.81 -1.30 -3.54
N ASN A 96 4.60 -2.61 -3.56
CA ASN A 96 4.52 -3.43 -2.36
C ASN A 96 5.51 -4.60 -2.41
N GLY A 97 5.77 -5.19 -1.25
CA GLY A 97 6.64 -6.34 -1.08
C GLY A 97 7.73 -6.12 -0.02
N LEU A 98 8.72 -7.00 -0.04
CA LEU A 98 9.93 -6.98 0.76
C LEU A 98 11.05 -6.24 0.01
N PHE A 99 11.68 -5.30 0.69
CA PHE A 99 12.75 -4.47 0.17
C PHE A 99 13.96 -4.50 1.11
N GLU A 100 15.16 -4.55 0.55
CA GLU A 100 16.42 -4.30 1.25
C GLU A 100 16.76 -2.82 1.25
N VAL A 101 16.90 -2.24 2.44
CA VAL A 101 17.22 -0.82 2.62
C VAL A 101 18.71 -0.63 2.88
N ILE A 102 19.28 -1.46 3.77
CA ILE A 102 20.71 -1.53 4.03
C ILE A 102 21.16 -2.96 3.76
N PRO A 103 22.12 -3.18 2.83
CA PRO A 103 22.61 -4.50 2.50
C PRO A 103 22.92 -5.35 3.72
N ASP A 104 22.34 -6.55 3.76
CA ASP A 104 22.49 -7.58 4.80
C ASP A 104 22.03 -7.19 6.21
N LYS A 105 21.44 -6.01 6.41
CA LYS A 105 21.21 -5.42 7.74
C LYS A 105 19.79 -4.95 7.99
N LEU A 106 19.14 -4.31 7.02
CA LEU A 106 17.83 -3.69 7.24
C LEU A 106 16.92 -3.91 6.06
N TYR A 107 15.73 -4.42 6.35
CA TYR A 107 14.69 -4.75 5.38
C TYR A 107 13.36 -4.14 5.78
N GLN A 108 12.51 -3.87 4.80
CA GLN A 108 11.15 -3.40 5.03
C GLN A 108 10.14 -4.19 4.19
N VAL A 109 9.05 -4.58 4.83
CA VAL A 109 7.83 -5.00 4.14
C VAL A 109 6.92 -3.78 4.02
N ARG A 110 6.49 -3.48 2.80
CA ARG A 110 5.71 -2.28 2.46
C ARG A 110 4.47 -2.65 1.66
N GLY A 111 3.39 -1.90 1.84
CA GLY A 111 2.16 -2.04 1.03
C GLY A 111 1.36 -3.32 1.28
N PHE A 112 1.53 -3.95 2.46
CA PHE A 112 0.66 -5.04 2.95
C PHE A 112 -0.38 -4.53 3.97
N ASP A 113 -0.20 -3.30 4.43
CA ASP A 113 -1.03 -2.52 5.33
C ASP A 113 -0.74 -1.03 5.04
N ILE A 114 -1.32 -0.10 5.81
CA ILE A 114 -1.05 1.34 5.70
C ILE A 114 0.39 1.69 6.11
N ALA A 115 0.93 1.01 7.14
CA ALA A 115 2.28 1.21 7.63
C ALA A 115 3.27 0.19 7.04
N ASN A 116 4.56 0.48 7.22
CA ASN A 116 5.64 -0.45 6.90
C ASN A 116 6.01 -1.27 8.13
N MET A 117 6.45 -2.51 7.91
CA MET A 117 7.06 -3.35 8.94
C MET A 117 8.56 -3.45 8.67
N THR A 118 9.40 -3.07 9.63
CA THR A 118 10.86 -3.04 9.44
C THR A 118 11.55 -4.17 10.20
N PHE A 119 12.52 -4.81 9.57
CA PHE A 119 13.32 -5.89 10.14
C PHE A 119 14.79 -5.48 10.16
N ILE A 120 15.38 -5.46 11.36
CA ILE A 120 16.81 -5.22 11.58
C ILE A 120 17.47 -6.54 11.94
N ARG A 121 18.49 -6.92 11.17
CA ARG A 121 19.29 -8.10 11.44
C ARG A 121 20.24 -7.83 12.60
N SER A 122 20.22 -8.72 13.59
CA SER A 122 21.22 -8.81 14.67
C SER A 122 21.92 -10.16 14.65
N ASP A 123 22.96 -10.31 15.46
CA ASP A 123 23.70 -11.58 15.60
C ASP A 123 22.82 -12.73 16.13
N ASN A 124 21.73 -12.41 16.85
CA ASN A 124 20.86 -13.40 17.50
C ASN A 124 19.47 -13.52 16.85
N GLY A 125 19.17 -12.71 15.84
CA GLY A 125 17.90 -12.77 15.11
C GLY A 125 17.34 -11.40 14.73
N TRP A 126 16.02 -11.32 14.55
CA TRP A 126 15.35 -10.11 14.09
C TRP A 126 14.97 -9.17 15.25
N ILE A 127 15.27 -7.89 15.09
CA ILE A 127 14.58 -6.81 15.81
C ILE A 127 13.56 -6.23 14.84
N ILE A 128 12.30 -6.18 15.25
CA ILE A 128 11.20 -5.69 14.41
C ILE A 128 10.82 -4.28 14.89
N ILE A 129 10.66 -3.35 13.96
CA ILE A 129 10.09 -2.02 14.23
C ILE A 129 8.72 -1.95 13.57
N ASP A 130 7.72 -1.69 14.40
CA ASP A 130 6.28 -1.70 14.12
C ASP A 130 5.77 -3.04 13.55
N VAL A 131 4.48 -3.32 13.71
CA VAL A 131 3.90 -4.64 13.39
C VAL A 131 2.59 -4.54 12.61
N THR A 132 2.41 -3.45 11.86
CA THR A 132 1.21 -3.19 11.04
C THR A 132 -0.09 -3.17 11.88
N THR A 133 -1.24 -3.01 11.21
CA THR A 133 -2.55 -2.91 11.87
C THR A 133 -3.08 -4.28 12.30
N THR A 134 -2.78 -5.35 11.55
CA THR A 134 -3.35 -6.69 11.79
C THR A 134 -2.28 -7.77 11.93
N ASP A 135 -2.63 -8.83 12.67
CA ASP A 135 -1.79 -10.03 12.80
C ASP A 135 -1.57 -10.73 11.45
N ALA A 136 -2.57 -10.69 10.55
CA ALA A 136 -2.46 -11.22 9.19
C ALA A 136 -1.37 -10.50 8.37
N ALA A 137 -1.35 -9.17 8.38
CA ALA A 137 -0.33 -8.37 7.68
C ALA A 137 1.06 -8.57 8.29
N ALA A 138 1.17 -8.55 9.62
CA ALA A 138 2.42 -8.82 10.32
C ALA A 138 2.98 -10.22 10.00
N LYS A 139 2.10 -11.23 9.99
CA LYS A 139 2.46 -12.60 9.65
C LYS A 139 2.91 -12.72 8.19
N ALA A 140 2.20 -12.12 7.25
CA ALA A 140 2.60 -12.14 5.84
C ALA A 140 3.98 -11.51 5.63
N GLY A 141 4.26 -10.38 6.29
CA GLY A 141 5.59 -9.76 6.27
C GLY A 141 6.68 -10.65 6.87
N TYR A 142 6.41 -11.29 8.01
CA TYR A 142 7.35 -12.19 8.67
C TYR A 142 7.62 -13.47 7.85
N ASP A 143 6.59 -14.06 7.25
CA ASP A 143 6.75 -15.22 6.36
C ASP A 143 7.59 -14.86 5.13
N LEU A 144 7.42 -13.65 4.58
CA LEU A 144 8.16 -13.20 3.41
C LEU A 144 9.66 -13.04 3.70
N ILE A 145 10.03 -12.41 4.82
CA ILE A 145 11.45 -12.29 5.19
C ILE A 145 12.08 -13.64 5.55
N LYS A 146 11.32 -14.55 6.19
CA LYS A 146 11.76 -15.92 6.44
C LYS A 146 12.05 -16.69 5.16
N LYS A 147 11.16 -16.58 4.16
CA LYS A 147 11.27 -17.29 2.88
C LYS A 147 12.43 -16.78 2.02
N HIS A 148 12.66 -15.47 1.99
CA HIS A 148 13.55 -14.86 1.00
C HIS A 148 14.89 -14.35 1.56
N VAL A 149 15.01 -14.14 2.88
CA VAL A 149 16.22 -13.58 3.49
C VAL A 149 16.80 -14.54 4.53
N ALA A 150 16.10 -14.79 5.63
CA ALA A 150 16.53 -15.74 6.65
C ALA A 150 15.41 -16.08 7.64
N ASP A 151 15.30 -17.36 8.00
CA ASP A 151 14.48 -17.81 9.11
C ASP A 151 15.24 -17.66 10.44
N LEU A 152 15.03 -16.52 11.11
CA LEU A 152 15.65 -16.19 12.39
C LEU A 152 14.58 -15.88 13.44
N PRO A 153 14.84 -16.18 14.73
CA PRO A 153 13.91 -15.83 15.80
C PRO A 153 13.78 -14.30 15.99
N VAL A 154 12.61 -13.86 16.45
CA VAL A 154 12.39 -12.47 16.86
C VAL A 154 12.96 -12.26 18.27
N GLN A 155 13.86 -11.29 18.42
CA GLN A 155 14.53 -10.95 19.67
C GLN A 155 13.91 -9.74 20.38
N GLY A 156 13.22 -8.88 19.62
CA GLY A 156 12.58 -7.71 20.18
C GLY A 156 11.67 -7.01 19.19
N VAL A 157 10.69 -6.29 19.72
CA VAL A 157 9.77 -5.44 18.96
C VAL A 157 9.85 -4.03 19.51
N ILE A 158 9.93 -3.04 18.62
CA ILE A 158 9.93 -1.63 18.94
C ILE A 158 8.68 -1.02 18.33
N PHE A 159 7.86 -0.35 19.14
CA PHE A 159 6.79 0.51 18.65
C PHE A 159 7.31 1.93 18.56
N THR A 160 7.24 2.52 17.38
CA THR A 160 7.72 3.88 17.14
C THR A 160 6.81 4.92 17.80
N HIS A 161 5.51 4.64 17.89
CA HIS A 161 4.52 5.56 18.42
C HIS A 161 3.21 4.82 18.80
N PRO A 162 2.28 5.47 19.56
CA PRO A 162 1.09 4.81 20.11
C PRO A 162 -0.14 4.93 19.19
N HIS A 163 -0.03 4.53 17.93
CA HIS A 163 -1.19 4.37 17.04
C HIS A 163 -1.44 2.90 16.71
N CYS A 164 -2.54 2.64 15.99
CA CYS A 164 -3.01 1.30 15.69
C CYS A 164 -2.25 0.64 14.53
N ASP A 165 -1.65 1.44 13.66
CA ASP A 165 -0.94 1.02 12.45
C ASP A 165 0.48 0.50 12.71
#